data_AF-A0A7J3VTV5-F1
#
_entry.id   AF-A0A7J3VTV5-F1
#
_cell.length_a   1.000
_cell.length_b   1.000
_cell.length_c   1.000
_cell.angle_alpha   90.00
_cell.angle_beta   90.00
_cell.angle_gamma   90.00
#
_symmetry.space_group_name_H-M   'P 1'
#
loop_
_entity.id
_entity.type
_entity.pdbx_description
1 polymer ?
#
loop_
_entity_poly.entity_id
_entity_poly.type
_entity_poly.pdbx_seq_one_letter_code
_entity_poly.pdbx_strand_id
1 'polypeptide(L)'
;MAGRSKPLAAQRVVIAALLSLILYFMVVGFDPLQEARAGGFRAMDLKGEGWLGYRLGYAGTMMLLAAQAYLFRPGFLTKPAWLDMHCYLTTAGGALILVHSGFPYSFGYWSPPRLNPELGVYGLVGLQGVAAWLVLVLIFSGLFGRYVYGRAASAGWGRAFKWWHSAHSVASGALYVAGFVHLLLAVQLRFLTA
;
A
#
# COMPACT_ATOMS: atom_id res chain seq x y z
N MET A 1 13.89 -8.74 38.36
CA MET A 1 13.88 -8.21 36.98
C MET A 1 13.12 -9.19 36.09
N ALA A 2 11.81 -8.95 35.87
CA ALA A 2 10.99 -9.82 35.04
C ALA A 2 11.29 -9.56 33.56
N GLY A 3 11.95 -10.50 32.90
CA GLY A 3 12.20 -10.45 31.46
C GLY A 3 10.87 -10.42 30.70
N ARG A 4 10.58 -9.33 29.99
CA ARG A 4 9.44 -9.21 29.07
C ARG A 4 9.61 -10.20 27.91
N SER A 5 9.33 -11.47 28.15
CA SER A 5 9.20 -12.48 27.10
C SER A 5 7.82 -12.36 26.48
N LYS A 6 7.72 -11.55 25.42
CA LYS A 6 6.98 -11.78 24.16
C LYS A 6 6.69 -10.43 23.46
N PRO A 7 6.94 -10.40 22.14
CA PRO A 7 5.80 -10.42 21.22
C PRO A 7 5.97 -11.39 20.04
N LEU A 8 6.85 -12.39 20.15
CA LEU A 8 7.11 -13.34 19.05
C LEU A 8 5.85 -14.06 18.54
N ALA A 9 4.88 -14.35 19.41
CA ALA A 9 3.64 -15.02 19.01
C ALA A 9 2.72 -14.11 18.18
N ALA A 10 2.45 -12.89 18.64
CA ALA A 10 1.66 -11.90 17.90
C ALA A 10 2.33 -11.53 16.57
N GLN A 11 3.65 -11.36 16.57
CA GLN A 11 4.43 -11.12 15.36
C GLN A 11 4.29 -12.26 14.34
N ARG A 12 4.36 -13.52 14.78
CA ARG A 12 4.16 -14.69 13.92
C ARG A 12 2.74 -14.76 13.34
N VAL A 13 1.72 -14.41 14.12
CA VAL A 13 0.33 -14.36 13.64
C VAL A 13 0.18 -13.30 12.54
N VAL A 14 0.75 -12.11 12.73
CA VAL A 14 0.71 -11.05 11.69
C VAL A 14 1.45 -11.49 10.43
N ILE A 15 2.62 -12.11 10.56
CA ILE A 15 3.37 -12.67 9.41
C ILE A 15 2.52 -13.71 8.68
N ALA A 16 1.96 -14.68 9.41
CA ALA A 16 1.15 -15.73 8.82
C ALA A 16 -0.09 -15.17 8.10
N ALA A 17 -0.74 -14.16 8.68
CA ALA A 17 -1.86 -13.46 8.05
C ALA A 17 -1.43 -12.74 6.76
N LEU A 18 -0.30 -12.02 6.79
CA LEU A 18 0.24 -11.33 5.61
C LEU A 18 0.64 -12.32 4.51
N LEU A 19 1.29 -13.43 4.85
CA LEU A 19 1.68 -14.47 3.90
C LEU A 19 0.45 -15.17 3.31
N SER A 20 -0.54 -15.50 4.14
CA SER A 20 -1.80 -16.10 3.69
C SER A 20 -2.54 -15.16 2.75
N LEU A 21 -2.50 -13.85 3.02
CA LEU A 21 -3.07 -12.84 2.16
C LEU A 21 -2.35 -12.73 0.81
N ILE A 22 -1.01 -12.70 0.83
CA ILE A 22 -0.19 -12.72 -0.40
C ILE A 22 -0.54 -13.97 -1.22
N LEU A 23 -0.56 -15.15 -0.59
CA LEU A 23 -0.89 -16.41 -1.25
C LEU A 23 -2.31 -16.41 -1.81
N TYR A 24 -3.30 -15.95 -1.03
CA TYR A 24 -4.68 -15.81 -1.50
C TYR A 24 -4.75 -14.95 -2.77
N PHE A 25 -4.06 -13.82 -2.79
CA PHE A 25 -4.02 -12.97 -3.98
C PHE A 25 -3.25 -13.59 -5.15
N MET A 26 -2.16 -14.32 -4.88
CA MET A 26 -1.42 -15.04 -5.92
C MET A 26 -2.25 -16.18 -6.55
N VAL A 27 -3.19 -16.76 -5.81
CA VAL A 27 -4.06 -17.83 -6.33
C VAL A 27 -5.28 -17.24 -7.02
N VAL A 28 -6.00 -16.32 -6.36
CA VAL A 28 -7.30 -15.80 -6.85
C VAL A 28 -7.14 -14.66 -7.85
N GLY A 29 -6.11 -13.83 -7.69
CA GLY A 29 -5.89 -12.66 -8.53
C GLY A 29 -5.11 -12.93 -9.81
N PHE A 30 -4.62 -14.15 -10.02
CA PHE A 30 -3.69 -14.46 -11.12
C PHE A 30 -4.38 -14.67 -12.47
N ASP A 31 -5.55 -15.31 -12.50
CA ASP A 31 -6.27 -15.58 -13.75
C ASP A 31 -6.62 -14.29 -14.52
N PRO A 32 -7.12 -13.21 -13.87
CA PRO A 32 -7.33 -11.92 -14.53
C PRO A 32 -6.05 -11.25 -15.05
N LEU A 33 -4.86 -11.62 -14.55
CA LEU A 33 -3.58 -11.10 -15.07
C LEU A 33 -3.21 -11.71 -16.42
N GLN A 34 -3.81 -12.85 -16.78
CA GLN A 34 -3.49 -13.54 -18.04
C GLN A 34 -4.33 -13.10 -19.23
N GLU A 35 -5.46 -12.42 -18.99
CA GLU A 35 -6.28 -11.86 -20.06
C GLU A 35 -5.47 -10.79 -20.82
N ALA A 36 -4.96 -11.17 -21.99
CA ALA A 36 -4.31 -10.27 -22.92
C ALA A 36 -5.39 -9.68 -23.85
N ARG A 37 -5.45 -8.35 -23.95
CA ARG A 37 -6.37 -7.71 -24.88
C ARG A 37 -5.78 -7.74 -26.28
N ALA A 38 -6.51 -8.31 -27.23
CA ALA A 38 -6.25 -8.11 -28.66
C ALA A 38 -6.72 -6.70 -29.04
N GLY A 39 -5.83 -5.71 -29.04
CA GLY A 39 -6.14 -4.32 -29.42
C GLY A 39 -5.07 -3.30 -29.05
N GLY A 40 -5.21 -2.07 -29.56
CA GLY A 40 -4.30 -0.95 -29.27
C GLY A 40 -4.48 -0.37 -27.86
N PHE A 41 -3.41 0.21 -27.31
CA PHE A 41 -3.38 0.84 -25.99
C PHE A 41 -4.28 2.08 -25.94
N ARG A 42 -5.11 2.19 -24.90
CA ARG A 42 -5.92 3.36 -24.57
C ARG A 42 -5.60 3.85 -23.15
N ALA A 43 -5.67 5.16 -22.90
CA ALA A 43 -5.44 5.71 -21.56
C ALA A 43 -6.37 5.10 -20.48
N MET A 44 -7.58 4.67 -20.86
CA MET A 44 -8.51 3.98 -19.96
C MET A 44 -8.01 2.59 -19.53
N ASP A 45 -7.08 1.97 -20.27
CA ASP A 45 -6.48 0.70 -19.89
C ASP A 45 -5.60 0.82 -18.64
N LEU A 46 -5.12 2.03 -18.29
CA LEU A 46 -4.34 2.30 -17.07
C LEU A 46 -5.21 2.44 -15.82
N LYS A 47 -6.52 2.67 -15.94
CA LYS A 47 -7.43 2.75 -14.80
C LYS A 47 -7.66 1.37 -14.19
N GLY A 48 -8.08 1.31 -12.94
CA GLY A 48 -8.29 0.04 -12.22
C GLY A 48 -9.27 -0.94 -12.87
N GLU A 49 -10.22 -0.46 -13.67
CA GLU A 49 -11.14 -1.30 -14.48
C GLU A 49 -10.49 -1.83 -15.78
N GLY A 50 -9.41 -1.19 -16.23
CA GLY A 50 -8.63 -1.61 -17.39
C GLY A 50 -7.68 -2.76 -17.05
N TRP A 51 -7.33 -3.56 -18.06
CA TRP A 51 -6.47 -4.74 -17.90
C TRP A 51 -5.08 -4.39 -17.35
N LEU A 52 -4.47 -3.30 -17.85
CA LEU A 52 -3.12 -2.89 -17.42
C LEU A 52 -3.17 -2.24 -16.04
N GLY A 53 -4.16 -1.38 -15.80
CA GLY A 53 -4.39 -0.79 -14.49
C GLY A 53 -4.56 -1.87 -13.43
N TYR A 54 -5.40 -2.89 -13.65
CA TYR A 54 -5.54 -4.02 -12.73
C TYR A 54 -4.19 -4.68 -12.41
N ARG A 55 -3.36 -4.97 -13.42
CA ARG A 55 -2.01 -5.54 -13.24
C ARG A 55 -1.09 -4.62 -12.43
N LEU A 56 -1.12 -3.32 -12.69
CA LEU A 56 -0.34 -2.32 -11.95
C LEU A 56 -0.79 -2.25 -10.49
N GLY A 57 -2.10 -2.24 -10.23
CA GLY A 57 -2.66 -2.24 -8.88
C GLY A 57 -2.29 -3.51 -8.11
N TYR A 58 -2.35 -4.66 -8.77
CA TYR A 58 -1.95 -5.94 -8.21
C TYR A 58 -0.45 -5.98 -7.88
N ALA A 59 0.41 -5.66 -8.85
CA ALA A 59 1.87 -5.62 -8.65
C ALA A 59 2.27 -4.61 -7.57
N GLY A 60 1.68 -3.42 -7.60
CA GLY A 60 1.91 -2.38 -6.60
C GLY A 60 1.51 -2.83 -5.20
N THR A 61 0.35 -3.48 -5.07
CA THR A 61 -0.10 -4.09 -3.81
C THR A 61 0.89 -5.13 -3.30
N MET A 62 1.35 -6.05 -4.16
CA MET A 62 2.32 -7.08 -3.75
C MET A 62 3.63 -6.45 -3.25
N MET A 63 4.11 -5.39 -3.92
CA MET A 63 5.29 -4.66 -3.47
C MET A 63 5.07 -3.97 -2.13
N LEU A 64 3.91 -3.35 -1.90
CA LEU A 64 3.58 -2.76 -0.61
C LEU A 64 3.47 -3.81 0.51
N LEU A 65 2.80 -4.94 0.26
CA LEU A 65 2.73 -6.05 1.22
C LEU A 65 4.13 -6.60 1.54
N ALA A 66 4.98 -6.78 0.53
CA ALA A 66 6.38 -7.16 0.73
C ALA A 66 7.15 -6.09 1.54
N ALA A 67 6.87 -4.80 1.32
CA ALA A 67 7.46 -3.73 2.09
C ALA A 67 7.06 -3.77 3.58
N GLN A 68 5.90 -4.33 3.94
CA GLN A 68 5.50 -4.55 5.34
C GLN A 68 6.31 -5.64 6.03
N ALA A 69 6.96 -6.52 5.27
CA ALA A 69 7.94 -7.41 5.85
C ALA A 69 9.01 -6.62 6.61
N TYR A 70 9.23 -5.32 6.30
CA TYR A 70 10.13 -4.43 7.03
C TYR A 70 9.94 -4.46 8.55
N LEU A 71 8.71 -4.67 9.03
CA LEU A 71 8.38 -4.81 10.45
C LEU A 71 9.12 -5.99 11.11
N PHE A 72 9.51 -6.98 10.32
CA PHE A 72 10.21 -8.18 10.73
C PHE A 72 11.64 -8.09 10.23
N ARG A 73 12.55 -7.58 11.06
CA ARG A 73 13.96 -7.45 10.70
C ARG A 73 14.57 -8.84 10.43
N PRO A 74 14.96 -9.16 9.19
CA PRO A 74 15.59 -10.44 8.89
C PRO A 74 17.01 -10.45 9.46
N GLY A 75 17.45 -11.62 9.92
CA GLY A 75 18.82 -11.79 10.44
C GLY A 75 19.91 -11.68 9.37
N PHE A 76 19.55 -11.79 8.08
CA PHE A 76 20.50 -11.85 6.96
C PHE A 76 20.74 -10.51 6.25
N LEU A 77 20.00 -9.43 6.58
CA LEU A 77 20.21 -8.10 6.01
C LEU A 77 20.63 -7.07 7.06
N THR A 78 21.52 -6.16 6.65
CA THR A 78 21.90 -5.02 7.47
C THR A 78 20.72 -4.06 7.62
N LYS A 79 20.68 -3.30 8.73
CA LYS A 79 19.60 -2.30 8.95
C LYS A 79 19.50 -1.29 7.80
N PRO A 80 20.61 -0.75 7.25
CA PRO A 80 20.54 0.14 6.09
C PRO A 80 19.95 -0.55 4.86
N ALA A 81 20.47 -1.73 4.48
CA ALA A 81 19.97 -2.45 3.30
C ALA A 81 18.48 -2.82 3.42
N TRP A 82 18.03 -3.15 4.63
CA TRP A 82 16.62 -3.44 4.90
C TRP A 82 15.71 -2.22 4.73
N LEU A 83 16.20 -1.05 5.19
CA LEU A 83 15.51 0.22 4.98
C LEU A 83 15.51 0.63 3.50
N ASP A 84 16.59 0.36 2.76
CA ASP A 84 16.67 0.57 1.30
C ASP A 84 15.62 -0.22 0.57
N MET A 85 15.54 -1.52 0.84
CA MET A 85 14.54 -2.39 0.25
C MET A 85 13.11 -1.89 0.57
N HIS A 86 12.83 -1.52 1.81
CA HIS A 86 11.53 -0.94 2.19
C HIS A 86 11.23 0.30 1.34
N CYS A 87 12.15 1.27 1.28
CA CYS A 87 11.95 2.50 0.50
C CYS A 87 11.74 2.23 -0.99
N TYR A 88 12.51 1.29 -1.59
CA TYR A 88 12.34 0.94 -3.00
C TYR A 88 10.99 0.29 -3.26
N LEU A 89 10.60 -0.69 -2.44
CA LEU A 89 9.31 -1.37 -2.58
C LEU A 89 8.13 -0.43 -2.35
N THR A 90 8.18 0.45 -1.34
CA THR A 90 7.09 1.43 -1.10
C THR A 90 7.00 2.46 -2.21
N THR A 91 8.13 2.93 -2.73
CA THR A 91 8.15 3.95 -3.79
C THR A 91 7.67 3.36 -5.12
N ALA A 92 8.22 2.22 -5.53
CA ALA A 92 7.82 1.54 -6.76
C ALA A 92 6.37 1.05 -6.67
N GLY A 93 6.01 0.36 -5.58
CA GLY A 93 4.65 -0.14 -5.39
C GLY A 93 3.62 0.98 -5.32
N GLY A 94 3.94 2.06 -4.61
CA GLY A 94 3.10 3.25 -4.54
C GLY A 94 2.97 3.97 -5.90
N ALA A 95 4.04 4.06 -6.69
CA ALA A 95 3.97 4.60 -8.04
C ALA A 95 3.06 3.77 -8.95
N LEU A 96 3.14 2.44 -8.89
CA LEU A 96 2.23 1.56 -9.64
C LEU A 96 0.77 1.76 -9.22
N ILE A 97 0.50 1.91 -7.92
CA ILE A 97 -0.85 2.21 -7.41
C ILE A 97 -1.35 3.59 -7.87
N LEU A 98 -0.48 4.60 -7.90
CA LEU A 98 -0.83 5.92 -8.43
C LEU A 98 -1.22 5.83 -9.90
N VAL A 99 -0.44 5.12 -10.72
CA VAL A 99 -0.79 4.93 -12.14
C VAL A 99 -2.09 4.13 -12.28
N HIS A 100 -2.27 3.05 -11.51
CA HIS A 100 -3.51 2.25 -11.45
C HIS A 100 -4.74 3.11 -11.12
N SER A 101 -4.57 4.10 -10.23
CA SER A 101 -5.63 5.04 -9.85
C SER A 101 -5.93 6.11 -10.92
N GLY A 102 -5.19 6.10 -12.04
CA GLY A 102 -5.34 7.04 -13.14
C GLY A 102 -4.65 8.39 -12.90
N PHE A 103 -3.73 8.48 -11.93
CA PHE A 103 -2.96 9.68 -11.65
C PHE A 103 -1.89 9.94 -12.73
N PRO A 104 -1.64 11.20 -13.14
CA PRO A 104 -2.43 12.41 -12.85
C PRO A 104 -3.59 12.64 -13.83
N TYR A 105 -3.64 11.92 -14.95
CA TYR A 105 -4.39 12.32 -16.15
C TYR A 105 -5.92 12.13 -16.08
N SER A 106 -6.40 11.24 -15.21
CA SER A 106 -7.82 10.91 -15.10
C SER A 106 -8.32 10.89 -13.66
N PHE A 107 -7.55 11.54 -12.79
CA PHE A 107 -7.73 11.61 -11.36
C PHE A 107 -8.85 12.58 -11.00
N GLY A 108 -10.11 12.16 -11.22
CA GLY A 108 -11.31 12.99 -11.02
C GLY A 108 -11.70 13.22 -9.55
N TYR A 109 -10.96 12.69 -8.58
CA TYR A 109 -11.30 12.72 -7.16
C TYR A 109 -10.84 13.99 -6.41
N TRP A 110 -10.76 15.13 -7.10
CA TRP A 110 -10.73 16.44 -6.40
C TRP A 110 -12.08 16.77 -5.75
N SER A 111 -13.14 16.05 -6.11
CA SER A 111 -14.42 16.14 -5.41
C SER A 111 -14.28 15.56 -3.99
N PRO A 112 -14.69 16.29 -2.93
CA PRO A 112 -14.64 15.76 -1.56
C PRO A 112 -15.32 14.40 -1.49
N PRO A 113 -14.82 13.47 -0.65
CA PRO A 113 -15.36 12.12 -0.57
C PRO A 113 -16.85 12.19 -0.28
N ARG A 114 -17.68 11.90 -1.29
CA ARG A 114 -19.13 11.77 -1.12
C ARG A 114 -19.36 10.41 -0.48
N LEU A 115 -19.20 10.35 0.84
CA LEU A 115 -19.60 9.20 1.62
C LEU A 115 -21.12 9.15 1.58
N ASN A 116 -21.67 8.27 0.75
CA ASN A 116 -23.09 7.96 0.79
C ASN A 116 -23.29 6.59 1.46
N PRO A 117 -23.53 6.56 2.78
CA PRO A 117 -23.69 5.31 3.52
C PRO A 117 -24.90 4.49 3.03
N GLU A 118 -25.89 5.11 2.38
CA GLU A 118 -27.06 4.43 1.81
C GLU A 118 -26.70 3.55 0.60
N LEU A 119 -25.58 3.84 -0.07
CA LEU A 119 -25.07 3.04 -1.19
C LEU A 119 -24.15 1.91 -0.72
N GLY A 120 -24.00 1.70 0.59
CA GLY A 120 -23.15 0.66 1.18
C GLY A 120 -21.71 0.74 0.68
N VAL A 121 -21.21 -0.37 0.14
CA VAL A 121 -19.84 -0.51 -0.39
C VAL A 121 -19.56 0.48 -1.54
N TYR A 122 -20.56 0.79 -2.37
CA TYR A 122 -20.42 1.75 -3.47
C TYR A 122 -20.27 3.20 -2.98
N GLY A 123 -20.69 3.50 -1.75
CA GLY A 123 -20.46 4.79 -1.09
C GLY A 123 -18.99 5.03 -0.71
N LEU A 124 -18.13 4.00 -0.75
CA LEU A 124 -16.71 4.09 -0.39
C LEU A 124 -15.82 4.52 -1.56
N VAL A 125 -16.37 4.76 -2.75
CA VAL A 125 -15.62 5.17 -3.96
C VAL A 125 -14.80 6.46 -3.71
N GLY A 126 -15.33 7.40 -2.90
CA GLY A 126 -14.60 8.61 -2.51
C GLY A 126 -13.32 8.36 -1.69
N LEU A 127 -13.20 7.22 -1.01
CA LEU A 127 -11.99 6.84 -0.27
C LEU A 127 -10.84 6.44 -1.19
N GLN A 128 -11.12 6.02 -2.42
CA GLN A 128 -10.09 5.62 -3.38
C GLN A 128 -9.16 6.79 -3.74
N GLY A 129 -9.73 7.97 -3.99
CA GLY A 129 -8.96 9.18 -4.26
C GLY A 129 -8.13 9.65 -3.05
N VAL A 130 -8.73 9.59 -1.85
CA VAL A 130 -8.02 9.91 -0.60
C VAL A 130 -6.85 8.96 -0.37
N ALA A 131 -7.04 7.66 -0.64
CA ALA A 131 -5.98 6.66 -0.49
C ALA A 131 -4.80 6.93 -1.45
N ALA A 132 -5.07 7.28 -2.71
CA ALA A 132 -4.01 7.60 -3.66
C ALA A 132 -3.25 8.90 -3.29
N TRP A 133 -3.92 9.94 -2.80
CA TRP A 133 -3.23 11.10 -2.22
C TRP A 133 -2.40 10.73 -0.99
N LEU A 134 -2.94 9.88 -0.11
CA LEU A 134 -2.24 9.42 1.07
C LEU A 134 -1.00 8.59 0.71
N VAL A 135 -1.06 7.75 -0.34
CA VAL A 135 0.11 7.07 -0.92
C VAL A 135 1.18 8.08 -1.30
N LEU A 136 0.82 9.11 -2.07
CA LEU A 136 1.76 10.13 -2.52
C LEU A 136 2.42 10.85 -1.33
N VAL A 137 1.62 11.32 -0.38
CA VAL A 137 2.10 11.99 0.84
C VAL A 137 3.03 11.08 1.65
N LEU A 138 2.69 9.80 1.80
CA LEU A 138 3.51 8.84 2.55
C LEU A 138 4.83 8.52 1.85
N ILE A 139 4.85 8.38 0.52
CA ILE A 139 6.11 8.20 -0.23
C ILE A 139 7.04 9.38 0.04
N PHE A 140 6.56 10.61 -0.18
CA PHE A 140 7.37 11.81 0.06
C PHE A 140 7.78 11.95 1.52
N SER A 141 6.87 11.70 2.46
CA SER A 141 7.14 11.70 3.89
C SER A 141 8.24 10.72 4.26
N GLY A 142 8.19 9.48 3.74
CA GLY A 142 9.18 8.43 4.00
C GLY A 142 10.56 8.76 3.44
N LEU A 143 10.62 9.27 2.20
CA LEU A 143 11.87 9.74 1.59
C LEU A 143 12.45 10.92 2.38
N PHE A 144 11.62 11.88 2.79
CA PHE A 144 12.05 13.01 3.64
C PHE A 144 12.59 12.53 4.98
N GLY A 145 11.88 11.60 5.64
CA GLY A 145 12.32 10.96 6.88
C GLY A 145 13.70 10.31 6.78
N ARG A 146 13.93 9.59 5.68
CA ARG A 146 15.20 8.94 5.41
C ARG A 146 16.34 9.92 5.17
N TYR A 147 16.16 10.88 4.25
CA TYR A 147 17.26 11.72 3.78
C TYR A 147 17.48 12.97 4.63
N VAL A 148 16.42 13.53 5.22
CA VAL A 148 16.50 14.76 6.02
C VAL A 148 16.58 14.41 7.50
N TYR A 149 15.60 13.68 8.03
CA TYR A 149 15.57 13.41 9.47
C TYR A 149 16.61 12.39 9.93
N GLY A 150 16.99 11.43 9.09
CA GLY A 150 18.09 10.51 9.39
C GLY A 150 19.41 11.23 9.72
N ARG A 151 19.63 12.41 9.12
CA ARG A 151 20.78 13.29 9.39
C ARG A 151 20.50 14.35 10.45
N ALA A 152 19.27 14.84 10.56
CA ALA A 152 18.89 15.86 11.55
C ALA A 152 18.70 15.31 12.97
N ALA A 153 18.45 14.00 13.13
CA ALA A 153 18.36 13.37 14.45
C ALA A 153 19.66 13.50 15.25
N SER A 154 20.82 13.51 14.58
CA SER A 154 22.13 13.83 15.16
C SER A 154 22.32 15.31 15.53
N ALA A 155 21.46 16.21 15.04
CA ALA A 155 21.54 17.66 15.24
C ALA A 155 20.51 18.19 16.28
N GLY A 156 19.98 17.33 17.16
CA GLY A 156 19.08 17.74 18.25
C GLY A 156 17.57 17.65 17.95
N TRP A 157 17.17 17.21 16.75
CA TRP A 157 15.75 17.12 16.34
C TRP A 157 15.05 15.83 16.78
N GLY A 158 15.59 15.13 17.78
CA GLY A 158 15.13 13.78 18.15
C GLY A 158 13.65 13.70 18.57
N ARG A 159 13.08 14.75 19.16
CA ARG A 159 11.65 14.76 19.55
C ARG A 159 10.73 14.90 18.33
N ALA A 160 11.02 15.84 17.43
CA ALA A 160 10.27 16.02 16.19
C ALA A 160 10.31 14.75 15.33
N PHE A 161 11.49 14.11 15.25
CA PHE A 161 11.64 12.84 14.54
C PHE A 161 10.77 11.72 15.11
N LYS A 162 10.69 11.59 16.44
CA LYS A 162 9.83 10.58 17.08
C LYS A 162 8.34 10.80 16.75
N TRP A 163 7.89 12.04 16.80
CA TRP A 163 6.50 12.40 16.43
C TRP A 163 6.24 12.13 14.94
N TRP A 164 7.13 12.59 14.05
CA TRP A 164 7.04 12.32 12.62
C TRP A 164 7.00 10.82 12.34
N HIS A 165 7.91 10.04 12.94
CA HIS A 165 7.98 8.60 12.73
C HIS A 165 6.71 7.89 13.21
N SER A 166 6.17 8.31 14.35
CA SER A 166 4.90 7.79 14.87
C SER A 166 3.74 8.12 13.92
N ALA A 167 3.61 9.38 13.50
CA ALA A 167 2.55 9.82 12.58
C ALA A 167 2.65 9.10 11.22
N HIS A 168 3.85 9.00 10.65
CA HIS A 168 4.12 8.27 9.41
C HIS A 168 3.75 6.79 9.55
N SER A 169 4.10 6.15 10.67
CA SER A 169 3.77 4.74 10.92
C SER A 169 2.26 4.51 11.05
N VAL A 170 1.57 5.37 11.79
CA VAL A 170 0.10 5.28 11.96
C VAL A 170 -0.62 5.51 10.63
N ALA A 171 -0.24 6.56 9.90
CA ALA A 171 -0.82 6.85 8.59
C ALA A 171 -0.53 5.74 7.57
N SER A 172 0.68 5.16 7.60
CA SER A 172 0.99 3.98 6.78
C SER A 172 0.11 2.80 7.14
N GLY A 173 -0.04 2.48 8.43
CA GLY A 173 -0.93 1.42 8.90
C GLY A 173 -2.38 1.62 8.45
N ALA A 174 -2.90 2.85 8.56
CA ALA A 174 -4.24 3.19 8.07
C ALA A 174 -4.37 3.00 6.55
N LEU A 175 -3.36 3.39 5.77
CA LEU A 175 -3.33 3.16 4.33
C LEU A 175 -3.34 1.66 3.99
N TYR A 176 -2.60 0.83 4.74
CA TYR A 176 -2.63 -0.63 4.54
C TYR A 176 -4.00 -1.22 4.81
N VAL A 177 -4.66 -0.83 5.90
CA VAL A 177 -6.02 -1.29 6.20
C VAL A 177 -6.98 -0.86 5.10
N ALA A 178 -6.90 0.40 4.65
CA ALA A 178 -7.73 0.89 3.55
C ALA A 178 -7.47 0.14 2.24
N GLY A 179 -6.21 -0.12 1.89
CA GLY A 179 -5.83 -0.91 0.73
C GLY A 179 -6.31 -2.36 0.80
N PHE A 180 -6.21 -2.99 1.98
CA PHE A 180 -6.72 -4.33 2.21
C PHE A 180 -8.24 -4.41 2.03
N VAL A 181 -8.98 -3.48 2.64
CA VAL A 181 -10.44 -3.38 2.45
C VAL A 181 -10.77 -3.16 0.98
N HIS A 182 -10.07 -2.25 0.30
CA HIS A 182 -10.26 -1.99 -1.13
C HIS A 182 -10.09 -3.26 -1.96
N LEU A 183 -9.04 -4.06 -1.70
CA LEU A 183 -8.78 -5.31 -2.42
C LEU A 183 -9.85 -6.36 -2.15
N LEU A 184 -10.27 -6.53 -0.89
CA LEU A 184 -11.35 -7.46 -0.54
C LEU A 184 -12.63 -7.11 -1.29
N LEU A 185 -12.99 -5.82 -1.30
CA LEU A 185 -14.16 -5.34 -2.02
C LEU A 185 -14.01 -5.51 -3.53
N ALA A 186 -12.86 -5.16 -4.10
CA ALA A 186 -12.61 -5.28 -5.53
C ALA A 186 -12.67 -6.74 -6.01
N VAL A 187 -12.10 -7.67 -5.24
CA VAL A 187 -12.14 -9.11 -5.54
C VAL A 187 -13.55 -9.67 -5.32
N GLN A 188 -14.17 -9.41 -4.17
CA GLN A 188 -15.51 -9.93 -3.90
C GLN A 188 -16.55 -9.40 -4.88
N LEU A 189 -16.56 -8.10 -5.17
CA LEU A 189 -17.47 -7.54 -6.16
C LEU A 189 -17.23 -8.20 -7.53
N ARG A 190 -15.96 -8.35 -7.95
CA ARG A 190 -15.66 -8.96 -9.26
C ARG A 190 -16.11 -10.42 -9.39
N PHE A 191 -16.01 -11.23 -8.32
CA PHE A 191 -16.36 -12.66 -8.38
C PHE A 191 -17.77 -13.00 -7.92
N LEU A 192 -18.44 -12.14 -7.14
CA LEU A 192 -19.83 -12.36 -6.71
C LEU A 192 -20.86 -11.74 -7.68
N THR A 193 -20.45 -10.77 -8.52
CA THR A 193 -21.36 -10.16 -9.51
C THR A 193 -21.04 -10.54 -10.96
N ALA A 194 -20.09 -11.46 -11.18
CA ALA A 194 -19.80 -12.08 -12.48
C ALA A 194 -20.52 -13.43 -12.59
#